data_AF-A0A365T7W4-F1
#
_entry.id   AF-A0A365T7W4-F1
#
_cell.length_a   1.000
_cell.length_b   1.000
_cell.length_c   1.000
_cell.angle_alpha   90.00
_cell.angle_beta   90.00
_cell.angle_gamma   90.00
#
_symmetry.space_group_name_H-M   'P 1'
#
loop_
_entity.id
_entity.type
_entity.pdbx_description
1 polymer ?
#
loop_
_entity_poly.entity_id
_entity_poly.type
_entity_poly.pdbx_seq_one_letter_code
_entity_poly.pdbx_strand_id
1 'polypeptide(L)'
;MADDKQGRDEQADDEKRRQQERMQEEARTRADEEEPMRGDPGERLGDLDEALETHDYPTTTDELVEAYGDYEIETQGGTETLDEVLAATDNQTYDSADDVRRRLLGLIHR
;
A
#
# COMPACT_ATOMS: atom_id res chain seq x y z
N MET A 1 -65.55 3.70 22.00
CA MET A 1 -65.17 4.15 20.65
C MET A 1 -64.64 5.56 20.81
N ALA A 2 -63.42 5.97 20.50
CA ALA A 2 -62.17 5.35 20.02
C ALA A 2 -61.04 6.26 20.54
N ASP A 3 -60.10 5.71 21.33
CA ASP A 3 -58.66 5.66 21.00
C ASP A 3 -57.96 7.02 20.81
N ASP A 4 -57.63 7.69 21.93
CA ASP A 4 -56.56 8.70 22.00
C ASP A 4 -55.21 7.99 22.16
N LYS A 5 -54.53 7.71 21.04
CA LYS A 5 -53.17 7.12 21.03
C LYS A 5 -52.22 7.80 20.03
N GLN A 6 -52.43 9.07 19.69
CA GLN A 6 -51.58 9.77 18.70
C GLN A 6 -50.43 10.60 19.28
N GLY A 7 -50.18 10.55 20.60
CA GLY A 7 -49.09 11.32 21.22
C GLY A 7 -47.77 10.57 21.42
N ARG A 8 -47.69 9.27 21.09
CA ARG A 8 -46.60 8.39 21.58
C ARG A 8 -45.60 7.92 20.53
N ASP A 9 -45.77 8.24 19.25
CA ASP A 9 -44.86 7.75 18.22
C ASP A 9 -43.77 8.76 17.84
N GLU A 10 -43.93 10.05 18.14
CA GLU A 10 -43.06 11.09 17.57
C GLU A 10 -41.76 11.32 18.36
N GLN A 11 -41.65 10.84 19.61
CA GLN A 11 -40.47 11.08 20.45
C GLN A 11 -39.38 9.99 20.35
N ALA A 12 -39.62 8.88 19.66
CA ALA A 12 -38.67 7.76 19.59
C ALA A 12 -37.68 7.86 18.41
N ASP A 13 -37.96 8.70 17.41
CA ASP A 13 -37.20 8.74 16.15
C ASP A 13 -36.02 9.72 16.16
N ASP A 14 -36.05 10.72 17.04
CA ASP A 14 -35.04 11.80 17.06
C ASP A 14 -33.75 11.39 17.76
N GLU A 15 -33.84 10.50 18.75
CA GLU A 15 -32.66 10.06 19.53
C GLU A 15 -31.84 9.00 18.78
N LYS A 16 -32.51 8.18 17.96
CA LYS A 16 -31.87 7.15 17.14
C LYS A 16 -30.99 7.74 16.04
N ARG A 17 -31.43 8.86 15.45
CA ARG A 17 -30.69 9.59 14.40
C ARG A 17 -29.41 10.22 14.94
N ARG A 18 -29.49 10.84 16.13
CA ARG A 18 -28.34 11.45 16.82
C ARG A 18 -27.29 10.45 17.29
N GLN A 19 -27.68 9.21 17.60
CA GLN A 19 -26.72 8.15 17.90
C GLN A 19 -26.06 7.59 16.63
N GLN A 20 -26.80 7.49 15.53
CA GLN A 20 -26.30 6.96 14.26
C GLN A 20 -25.29 7.89 13.57
N GLU A 21 -25.43 9.20 13.74
CA GLU A 21 -24.46 10.18 13.23
C GLU A 21 -23.09 10.09 13.93
N ARG A 22 -23.05 9.79 15.23
CA ARG A 22 -21.77 9.61 15.96
C ARG A 22 -20.97 8.40 15.50
N MET A 23 -21.64 7.33 15.07
CA MET A 23 -20.95 6.12 14.59
C MET A 23 -20.31 6.30 13.21
N GLN A 24 -20.69 7.32 12.44
CA GLN A 24 -20.15 7.55 11.08
C GLN A 24 -18.92 8.47 11.05
N GLU A 25 -18.70 9.30 12.08
CA GLU A 25 -17.56 10.22 12.11
C GLU A 25 -16.25 9.50 12.51
N GLU A 26 -16.34 8.47 13.34
CA GLU A 26 -15.17 7.70 13.83
C GLU A 26 -14.53 6.79 12.75
N ALA A 27 -15.17 6.64 11.58
CA ALA A 27 -14.62 5.85 10.47
C ALA A 27 -13.58 6.63 9.63
N ARG A 28 -13.53 7.96 9.72
CA ARG A 28 -12.61 8.77 8.89
C ARG A 28 -11.19 8.84 9.44
N THR A 29 -11.00 8.64 10.75
CA THR A 29 -9.67 8.62 11.36
C THR A 29 -8.99 7.26 11.29
N ARG A 30 -9.69 6.19 10.89
CA ARG A 30 -9.06 4.90 10.54
C ARG A 30 -8.57 4.85 9.09
N ALA A 31 -8.99 5.75 8.21
CA ALA A 31 -8.49 5.79 6.84
C ALA A 31 -7.01 6.26 6.73
N ASP A 32 -6.42 6.69 7.84
CA ASP A 32 -4.98 6.99 7.98
C ASP A 32 -4.24 5.90 8.77
N GLU A 33 -4.96 4.95 9.36
CA GLU A 33 -4.40 3.65 9.71
C GLU A 33 -4.48 2.85 8.42
N GLU A 34 -3.45 2.94 7.56
CA GLU A 34 -3.18 1.92 6.57
C GLU A 34 -3.25 0.57 7.30
N GLU A 35 -4.41 -0.10 7.28
CA GLU A 35 -4.49 -1.51 7.64
C GLU A 35 -3.53 -2.17 6.65
N PRO A 36 -2.34 -2.64 7.08
CA PRO A 36 -1.35 -3.16 6.14
C PRO A 36 -2.04 -4.28 5.40
N MET A 37 -2.22 -4.07 4.10
CA MET A 37 -2.90 -4.96 3.20
C MET A 37 -2.04 -6.20 3.05
N ARG A 38 -2.07 -7.08 4.06
CA ARG A 38 -1.47 -8.41 4.06
C ARG A 38 -0.09 -8.42 3.36
N GLY A 39 0.86 -7.69 3.91
CA GLY A 39 2.27 -7.64 3.47
C GLY A 39 2.42 -6.81 2.22
N ASP A 40 2.80 -5.55 2.40
CA ASP A 40 3.13 -4.68 1.28
C ASP A 40 4.24 -5.31 0.44
N PRO A 41 4.05 -5.45 -0.89
CA PRO A 41 5.10 -5.96 -1.76
C PRO A 41 6.38 -5.11 -1.69
N GLY A 42 6.26 -3.84 -1.33
CA GLY A 42 7.39 -2.92 -1.07
C GLY A 42 8.18 -3.23 0.20
N GLU A 43 7.55 -3.86 1.20
CA GLU A 43 8.18 -4.11 2.51
C GLU A 43 9.41 -5.03 2.41
N ARG A 44 9.50 -5.84 1.35
CA ARG A 44 10.67 -6.70 1.08
C ARG A 44 11.83 -6.00 0.37
N LEU A 45 11.55 -4.88 -0.29
CA LEU A 45 12.58 -4.04 -0.87
C LEU A 45 13.13 -3.05 0.17
N GLY A 46 12.47 -2.89 1.32
CA GLY A 46 12.92 -2.00 2.39
C GLY A 46 13.05 -0.55 1.90
N ASP A 47 14.16 0.10 2.25
CA ASP A 47 14.44 1.49 1.85
C ASP A 47 14.52 1.70 0.31
N LEU A 48 14.72 0.63 -0.46
CA LEU A 48 14.71 0.70 -1.92
C LEU A 48 13.31 1.02 -2.47
N ASP A 49 12.23 0.56 -1.82
CA ASP A 49 10.87 0.80 -2.32
C ASP A 49 10.57 2.30 -2.38
N GLU A 50 10.83 3.01 -1.28
CA GLU A 50 10.61 4.45 -1.17
C GLU A 50 11.50 5.24 -2.15
N ALA A 51 12.73 4.76 -2.37
CA ALA A 51 13.64 5.33 -3.36
C ALA A 51 13.12 5.13 -4.80
N LEU A 52 12.56 3.96 -5.12
CA LEU A 52 11.95 3.67 -6.42
C LEU A 52 10.69 4.49 -6.66
N GLU A 53 9.89 4.76 -5.63
CA GLU A 53 8.70 5.63 -5.73
C GLU A 53 9.07 7.09 -6.03
N THR A 54 10.21 7.56 -5.52
CA THR A 54 10.69 8.93 -5.74
C THR A 54 11.49 9.09 -7.04
N HIS A 55 11.88 7.98 -7.68
CA HIS A 55 12.68 8.00 -8.90
C HIS A 55 11.91 8.53 -10.12
N ASP A 56 12.62 9.14 -11.06
CA ASP A 56 12.06 9.62 -12.33
C ASP A 56 11.96 8.48 -13.36
N TYR A 57 10.81 8.38 -14.03
CA TYR A 57 10.55 7.38 -15.07
C TYR A 57 10.31 8.04 -16.44
N PRO A 58 10.65 7.39 -17.55
CA PRO A 58 11.17 6.02 -17.66
C PRO A 58 12.65 5.89 -17.30
N THR A 59 13.02 4.74 -16.72
CA THR A 59 14.39 4.39 -16.29
C THR A 59 14.80 3.02 -16.84
N THR A 60 16.09 2.71 -16.84
CA THR A 60 16.63 1.41 -17.28
C THR A 60 17.24 0.61 -16.14
N THR A 61 17.40 -0.71 -16.34
CA THR A 61 18.09 -1.58 -15.38
C THR A 61 19.50 -1.05 -15.07
N ASP A 62 20.25 -0.62 -16.08
CA ASP A 62 21.58 -0.02 -15.91
C ASP A 62 21.54 1.26 -15.06
N GLU A 63 20.59 2.16 -15.33
CA GLU A 63 20.42 3.40 -14.55
C GLU A 63 20.01 3.12 -13.10
N LEU A 64 19.15 2.14 -12.88
CA LEU A 64 18.77 1.69 -11.54
C LEU A 64 19.93 1.07 -10.78
N VAL A 65 20.76 0.27 -11.46
CA VAL A 65 21.96 -0.32 -10.86
C VAL A 65 23.01 0.77 -10.58
N GLU A 66 23.18 1.75 -11.46
CA GLU A 66 24.10 2.86 -11.22
C GLU A 66 23.67 3.73 -10.04
N ALA A 67 22.36 3.98 -9.90
CA ALA A 67 21.81 4.81 -8.83
C ALA A 67 21.63 4.07 -7.50
N TYR A 68 21.20 2.81 -7.54
CA TYR A 68 20.72 2.05 -6.39
C TYR A 68 21.34 0.64 -6.28
N GLY A 69 22.38 0.33 -7.05
CA GLY A 69 22.99 -1.01 -7.09
C GLY A 69 23.48 -1.53 -5.73
N ASP A 70 23.89 -0.62 -4.84
CA ASP A 70 24.39 -0.92 -3.49
C ASP A 70 23.27 -1.20 -2.47
N TYR A 71 21.99 -1.03 -2.85
CA TYR A 71 20.87 -1.27 -1.93
C TYR A 71 20.70 -2.75 -1.65
N GLU A 72 20.54 -3.07 -0.37
CA GLU A 72 20.32 -4.42 0.14
C GLU A 72 18.83 -4.81 0.03
N ILE A 73 18.56 -5.97 -0.57
CA ILE A 73 17.23 -6.52 -0.77
C ILE A 73 17.12 -7.86 -0.04
N GLU A 74 16.03 -8.05 0.69
CA GLU A 74 15.76 -9.32 1.36
C GLU A 74 15.19 -10.35 0.38
N THR A 75 15.95 -11.42 0.14
CA THR A 75 15.59 -12.55 -0.73
C THR A 75 15.38 -13.82 0.07
N GLN A 76 14.86 -14.89 -0.56
CA GLN A 76 14.74 -16.19 0.12
C GLN A 76 16.10 -16.80 0.51
N GLY A 77 17.18 -16.41 -0.18
CA GLY A 77 18.54 -16.89 0.06
C GLY A 77 19.29 -16.12 1.14
N GLY A 78 18.74 -15.00 1.62
CA GLY A 78 19.42 -14.06 2.50
C GLY A 78 19.28 -12.64 1.95
N THR A 79 20.25 -11.79 2.23
CA THR A 79 20.30 -10.42 1.70
C THR A 79 21.19 -10.39 0.46
N GLU A 80 20.70 -9.81 -0.64
CA GLU A 80 21.44 -9.64 -1.89
C GLU A 80 21.33 -8.18 -2.33
N THR A 81 22.33 -7.69 -3.08
CA THR A 81 22.30 -6.31 -3.58
C THR A 81 21.39 -6.18 -4.81
N LEU A 82 20.89 -4.97 -5.07
CA LEU A 82 20.10 -4.70 -6.28
C LEU A 82 20.87 -5.07 -7.55
N ASP A 83 22.18 -4.76 -7.60
CA ASP A 83 23.06 -5.16 -8.69
C ASP A 83 23.06 -6.67 -8.89
N GLU A 84 23.25 -7.47 -7.83
CA GLU A 84 23.27 -8.93 -7.92
C GLU A 84 21.92 -9.50 -8.38
N VAL A 85 20.81 -8.97 -7.85
CA VAL A 85 19.47 -9.39 -8.23
C VAL A 85 19.21 -9.09 -9.70
N LEU A 86 19.62 -7.91 -10.18
CA LEU A 86 19.43 -7.49 -11.56
C LEU A 86 20.48 -8.05 -12.54
N ALA A 87 21.65 -8.49 -12.08
CA ALA A 87 22.67 -9.11 -12.93
C ALA A 87 22.18 -10.40 -13.61
N ALA A 88 21.15 -11.04 -13.03
CA ALA A 88 20.48 -12.19 -13.62
C ALA A 88 19.48 -11.84 -14.74
N THR A 89 19.21 -10.55 -14.98
CA THR A 89 18.33 -10.06 -16.07
C THR A 89 19.09 -9.28 -17.11
N ASP A 90 18.57 -9.29 -18.35
CA ASP A 90 18.96 -8.34 -19.38
C ASP A 90 18.51 -6.92 -19.02
N ASN A 91 19.24 -5.93 -19.57
CA ASN A 91 18.87 -4.52 -19.45
C ASN A 91 17.53 -4.24 -20.14
N GLN A 92 16.59 -3.69 -19.39
CA GLN A 92 15.24 -3.37 -19.85
C GLN A 92 14.83 -1.98 -19.36
N THR A 93 13.84 -1.39 -20.02
CA THR A 93 13.25 -0.10 -19.63
C THR A 93 12.01 -0.34 -18.78
N TYR A 94 11.86 0.47 -17.74
CA TYR A 94 10.70 0.49 -16.85
C TYR A 94 10.00 1.84 -16.95
N ASP A 95 8.69 1.81 -17.11
CA ASP A 95 7.86 3.01 -17.22
C ASP A 95 7.38 3.53 -15.85
N SER A 96 7.54 2.75 -14.77
CA SER A 96 7.04 3.08 -13.43
C SER A 96 7.74 2.25 -12.33
N ALA A 97 7.67 2.74 -11.09
CA ALA A 97 8.18 2.04 -9.90
C ALA A 97 7.55 0.67 -9.70
N ASP A 98 6.26 0.55 -9.95
CA ASP A 98 5.55 -0.72 -9.84
C ASP A 98 6.10 -1.79 -10.81
N ASP A 99 6.53 -1.36 -12.00
CA ASP A 99 7.13 -2.23 -13.02
C ASP A 99 8.50 -2.78 -12.53
N VAL A 100 9.32 -1.91 -11.93
CA VAL A 100 10.59 -2.30 -11.29
C VAL A 100 10.33 -3.26 -10.13
N ARG A 101 9.41 -2.90 -9.23
CA ARG A 101 9.09 -3.70 -8.04
C ARG A 101 8.58 -5.08 -8.41
N ARG A 102 7.66 -5.17 -9.37
CA ARG A 102 7.16 -6.45 -9.90
C ARG A 102 8.30 -7.29 -10.46
N ARG A 103 9.26 -6.67 -11.14
CA ARG A 103 10.44 -7.36 -11.67
C ARG A 103 11.31 -7.92 -10.55
N LEU A 104 11.66 -7.10 -9.57
CA LEU A 104 12.48 -7.49 -8.41
C LEU A 104 11.83 -8.60 -7.60
N LEU A 105 10.55 -8.45 -7.28
CA LEU A 105 9.77 -9.47 -6.57
C LEU A 105 9.76 -10.80 -7.31
N GLY A 106 9.68 -10.78 -8.65
CA GLY A 106 9.76 -11.98 -9.47
C GLY A 106 11.14 -12.67 -9.44
N LEU A 107 12.21 -11.92 -9.20
CA LEU A 107 13.58 -12.44 -9.13
C LEU A 107 13.89 -13.04 -7.75
N ILE A 108 13.47 -12.39 -6.67
CA ILE A 108 13.77 -12.82 -5.28
C ILE A 108 12.88 -13.97 -4.79
N HIS A 109 11.71 -14.20 -5.41
CA HIS A 109 10.79 -15.29 -5.04
C HIS A 109 11.09 -16.64 -5.70
N ARG A 110 12.19 -16.77 -6.46
CA ARG A 110 12.48 -18.01 -7.19
C ARG A 110 13.04 -19.12 -6.31
#